data_AF-C8X7G2-F1
#
_entry.id   AF-C8X7G2-F1
#
_cell.length_a   1.000
_cell.length_b   1.000
_cell.length_c   1.000
_cell.angle_alpha   90.00
_cell.angle_beta   90.00
_cell.angle_gamma   90.00
#
_symmetry.space_group_name_H-M   'P 1'
#
loop_
_entity.id
_entity.type
_entity.pdbx_description
1 polymer ?
#
loop_
_entity_poly.entity_id
_entity_poly.type
_entity_poly.pdbx_seq_one_letter_code
_entity_poly.pdbx_strand_id
1 'polypeptide(L)'
;MTQPDRGKDRAGRRTKRFLTPSEKYEIWLQLVRQEVTIAEAAEQQQVDRSTIMRIRTVAKEGALAALAASKPGVAAAQRDYEMEAAKAEIARLSEAVKQMAVKLTLVEGKGGWA
;
A
#
# COMPACT_ATOMS: atom_id res chain seq x y z
N MET A 1 33.72 -3.53 4.27
CA MET A 1 32.58 -3.63 5.20
C MET A 1 31.85 -4.94 4.92
N THR A 2 32.08 -5.96 5.74
CA THR A 2 31.49 -7.29 5.59
C THR A 2 30.02 -7.23 5.99
N GLN A 3 29.11 -7.45 5.05
CA GLN A 3 27.67 -7.47 5.33
C GLN A 3 27.31 -8.73 6.15
N PRO A 4 26.38 -8.63 7.11
CA PRO A 4 25.95 -9.78 7.90
C PRO A 4 25.24 -10.79 7.00
N ASP A 5 25.69 -12.05 7.05
CA ASP A 5 25.01 -13.17 6.41
C ASP A 5 23.60 -13.31 7.00
N ARG A 6 22.56 -13.04 6.19
CA ARG A 6 21.19 -13.26 6.64
C ARG A 6 20.96 -14.76 6.72
N GLY A 7 20.66 -15.23 7.93
CA GLY A 7 20.33 -16.62 8.22
C GLY A 7 19.30 -17.19 7.25
N LYS A 8 19.39 -18.51 7.04
CA LYS A 8 18.47 -19.27 6.21
C LYS A 8 17.17 -19.55 7.00
N ASP A 9 16.03 -19.55 6.31
CA ASP A 9 14.76 -20.00 6.89
C ASP A 9 14.79 -21.50 7.19
N ARG A 10 13.72 -22.02 7.82
CA ARG A 10 13.61 -23.46 8.16
C ARG A 10 13.70 -24.39 6.93
N ALA A 11 13.55 -23.86 5.72
CA ALA A 11 13.65 -24.57 4.45
C ALA A 11 14.99 -24.30 3.72
N GLY A 12 15.97 -23.66 4.37
CA GLY A 12 17.29 -23.39 3.81
C GLY A 12 17.35 -22.20 2.84
N ARG A 13 16.27 -21.44 2.66
CA ARG A 13 16.22 -20.29 1.74
C ARG A 13 16.67 -19.03 2.46
N ARG A 14 17.31 -18.12 1.73
CA ARG A 14 17.68 -16.80 2.29
C ARG A 14 16.43 -16.09 2.82
N THR A 15 16.51 -15.58 4.05
CA THR A 15 15.43 -14.82 4.66
C THR A 15 15.04 -13.64 3.77
N LYS A 16 13.73 -13.50 3.49
CA LYS A 16 13.19 -12.49 2.58
C LYS A 16 13.50 -11.09 3.11
N ARG A 17 14.22 -10.29 2.31
CA ARG A 17 14.36 -8.85 2.56
C ARG A 17 13.11 -8.14 2.06
N PHE A 18 12.58 -7.25 2.89
CA PHE A 18 11.61 -6.26 2.44
C PHE A 18 12.33 -4.96 2.16
N LEU A 19 12.29 -4.53 0.89
CA LEU A 19 12.78 -3.21 0.49
C LEU A 19 11.72 -2.16 0.80
N THR A 20 12.14 -1.05 1.39
CA THR A 20 11.33 0.15 1.59
C THR A 20 10.92 0.76 0.24
N PRO A 21 9.86 1.59 0.20
CA PRO A 21 9.49 2.31 -1.03
C PRO A 21 10.64 3.15 -1.61
N SER A 22 11.40 3.86 -0.76
CA SER A 22 12.53 4.69 -1.19
C SER A 22 13.67 3.86 -1.78
N GLU A 23 14.03 2.72 -1.17
CA GLU A 23 15.04 1.82 -1.74
C GLU A 23 14.62 1.28 -3.11
N LYS A 24 13.35 0.91 -3.28
CA LYS A 24 12.84 0.45 -4.58
C LYS A 24 12.93 1.54 -5.64
N TYR A 25 12.66 2.79 -5.28
CA TYR A 25 12.76 3.93 -6.18
C TYR A 25 14.21 4.20 -6.61
N GLU A 26 15.15 4.17 -5.66
CA GLU A 26 16.58 4.35 -5.97
C GLU A 26 17.10 3.25 -6.91
N ILE A 27 16.78 1.98 -6.61
CA ILE A 27 17.11 0.84 -7.49
C ILE A 27 16.54 1.06 -8.89
N TRP A 28 15.29 1.53 -8.99
CA TRP A 28 14.67 1.80 -10.28
C TRP A 28 15.42 2.91 -11.05
N LEU A 29 15.83 3.99 -10.40
CA LEU A 29 16.61 5.05 -11.03
C LEU A 29 17.95 4.54 -11.57
N GLN A 30 18.67 3.75 -10.78
CA GLN A 30 19.96 3.16 -11.18
C GLN A 30 19.80 2.24 -12.39
N LEU A 31 18.73 1.44 -12.44
CA LEU A 31 18.42 0.58 -13.59
C LEU A 31 18.06 1.40 -14.85
N VAL A 32 17.29 2.49 -14.70
CA VAL A 32 16.90 3.35 -15.83
C VAL A 32 18.11 4.09 -16.40
N ARG A 33 19.02 4.53 -15.53
CA ARG A 33 20.29 5.17 -15.92
C ARG A 33 21.34 4.18 -16.43
N GLN A 34 21.04 2.88 -16.39
CA GLN A 34 21.97 1.80 -16.77
C GLN A 34 23.26 1.79 -15.96
N GLU A 35 23.23 2.31 -14.73
CA GLU A 35 24.36 2.32 -13.78
C GLU A 35 24.61 0.93 -13.19
N VAL A 36 23.56 0.12 -13.08
CA VAL A 36 23.61 -1.24 -12.55
C VAL A 36 22.77 -2.18 -13.40
N THR A 37 23.21 -3.43 -13.50
CA THR A 37 22.41 -4.50 -14.09
C THR A 37 21.43 -5.07 -13.06
N ILE A 38 20.44 -5.84 -13.55
CA ILE A 38 19.49 -6.57 -12.70
C ILE A 38 20.20 -7.55 -11.76
N ALA A 39 21.26 -8.18 -12.23
CA ALA A 39 22.03 -9.14 -11.43
C ALA A 39 22.79 -8.44 -10.30
N GLU A 40 23.50 -7.35 -10.61
CA GLU A 40 24.24 -6.57 -9.62
C GLU A 40 23.31 -5.95 -8.57
N ALA A 41 22.19 -5.35 -8.99
CA ALA A 41 21.21 -4.79 -8.07
C ALA A 41 20.62 -5.88 -7.15
N ALA A 42 20.34 -7.07 -7.69
CA ALA A 42 19.84 -8.20 -6.90
C ALA A 42 20.87 -8.67 -5.86
N GLU A 43 22.14 -8.72 -6.24
CA GLU A 43 23.25 -9.13 -5.36
C GLU A 43 23.51 -8.09 -4.27
N GLN A 44 23.69 -6.82 -4.64
CA GLN A 44 23.92 -5.71 -3.71
C GLN A 44 22.80 -5.59 -2.68
N GLN A 45 21.55 -5.76 -3.14
CA GLN A 45 20.38 -5.63 -2.29
C GLN A 45 19.98 -6.96 -1.64
N GLN A 46 20.69 -8.06 -1.93
CA GLN A 46 20.40 -9.40 -1.43
C GLN A 46 18.92 -9.78 -1.61
N VAL A 47 18.39 -9.56 -2.81
CA VAL A 47 17.03 -9.94 -3.21
C VAL A 47 17.08 -10.81 -4.46
N ASP A 48 15.97 -11.49 -4.77
CA ASP A 48 15.89 -12.27 -6.00
C ASP A 48 15.78 -11.37 -7.24
N ARG A 49 16.33 -11.82 -8.38
CA ARG A 49 16.26 -11.10 -9.66
C ARG A 49 14.81 -10.82 -10.08
N SER A 50 13.86 -11.71 -9.78
CA SER A 50 12.43 -11.48 -10.02
C SER A 50 11.86 -10.30 -9.24
N THR A 51 12.41 -10.00 -8.07
CA THR A 51 12.01 -8.83 -7.27
C THR A 51 12.46 -7.54 -7.95
N ILE A 52 13.69 -7.51 -8.47
CA ILE A 52 14.21 -6.38 -9.23
C ILE A 52 13.41 -6.19 -10.53
N MET A 53 13.12 -7.26 -11.26
CA MET A 53 12.27 -7.19 -12.45
C MET A 53 10.87 -6.64 -12.14
N ARG A 54 10.26 -7.09 -11.04
CA ARG A 54 8.95 -6.60 -10.59
C ARG A 54 8.99 -5.12 -10.20
N ILE A 55 10.06 -4.65 -9.55
CA ILE A 55 10.24 -3.21 -9.26
C ILE A 55 10.23 -2.42 -10.57
N ARG A 56 10.98 -2.86 -11.59
CA ARG A 56 11.02 -2.20 -12.90
C ARG A 56 9.65 -2.14 -13.57
N THR A 57 8.91 -3.24 -13.58
CA THR A 57 7.57 -3.30 -14.18
C THR A 57 6.59 -2.39 -13.44
N VAL A 58 6.47 -2.54 -12.12
CA VAL A 58 5.53 -1.76 -11.30
C VAL A 58 5.84 -0.27 -11.35
N ALA A 59 7.12 0.12 -11.30
CA ALA A 59 7.50 1.53 -11.39
C ALA A 59 7.14 2.13 -12.76
N LYS A 60 7.37 1.40 -13.86
CA LYS A 60 7.00 1.87 -15.20
C LYS A 60 5.48 1.98 -15.36
N GLU A 61 4.74 0.95 -14.98
CA GLU A 61 3.27 0.93 -15.07
C GLU A 61 2.64 2.01 -14.19
N GLY A 62 3.12 2.16 -12.95
CA GLY A 62 2.68 3.20 -12.03
C GLY A 62 2.96 4.60 -12.55
N ALA A 63 4.14 4.83 -13.12
CA ALA A 63 4.47 6.11 -13.75
C ALA A 63 3.57 6.40 -14.95
N LEU A 64 3.34 5.43 -15.83
CA LEU A 64 2.44 5.61 -16.99
C LEU A 64 0.99 5.88 -16.55
N ALA A 65 0.50 5.19 -15.51
CA ALA A 65 -0.84 5.43 -14.96
C ALA A 65 -0.96 6.83 -14.36
N ALA A 66 0.04 7.27 -13.57
CA ALA A 66 0.06 8.60 -12.97
C ALA A 66 0.13 9.70 -14.04
N LEU A 67 0.93 9.51 -15.08
CA LEU A 67 1.03 10.45 -16.20
C LEU A 67 -0.26 10.50 -17.03
N ALA A 68 -0.93 9.37 -17.25
CA ALA A 68 -2.23 9.34 -17.93
C ALA A 68 -3.34 10.07 -17.13
N ALA A 69 -3.28 9.98 -15.80
CA ALA A 69 -4.18 10.71 -14.91
C ALA A 69 -3.85 12.21 -14.80
N SER A 70 -2.59 12.58 -15.03
CA SER A 70 -2.11 13.96 -14.98
C SER A 70 -2.53 14.73 -16.24
N LYS A 71 -3.77 15.22 -16.24
CA LYS A 71 -4.28 16.12 -17.30
C LYS A 71 -3.94 17.57 -16.97
N PRO A 72 -3.43 18.37 -17.94
CA PRO A 72 -3.28 19.80 -17.75
C PRO A 72 -4.62 20.48 -17.44
N GLY A 73 -4.63 21.38 -16.45
CA GLY A 73 -5.81 22.07 -15.96
C GLY A 73 -6.29 21.57 -14.58
N VAL A 74 -7.15 22.35 -13.92
CA VAL A 74 -7.76 21.93 -12.65
C VAL A 74 -8.77 20.83 -12.97
N ALA A 75 -8.43 19.58 -12.64
CA ALA A 75 -9.45 18.55 -12.56
C ALA A 75 -10.47 19.02 -11.52
N ALA A 76 -11.68 19.37 -11.97
CA ALA A 76 -12.79 19.61 -11.05
C ALA A 76 -12.87 18.39 -10.13
N ALA A 77 -12.96 18.62 -8.81
CA ALA A 77 -13.05 17.54 -7.83
C ALA A 77 -14.07 16.53 -8.34
N GLN A 78 -13.60 15.37 -8.78
CA GLN A 78 -14.46 14.38 -9.40
C GLN A 78 -15.41 13.96 -8.30
N ARG A 79 -16.67 14.41 -8.40
CA ARG A 79 -17.65 14.20 -7.36
C ARG A 79 -17.87 12.71 -7.26
N ASP A 80 -17.32 12.13 -6.21
CA ASP A 80 -17.36 10.69 -6.00
C ASP A 80 -18.76 10.34 -5.46
N TYR A 81 -19.69 10.18 -6.38
CA TYR A 81 -21.10 9.91 -6.08
C TYR A 81 -21.27 8.64 -5.25
N GLU A 82 -20.39 7.63 -5.44
CA GLU A 82 -20.41 6.40 -4.65
C GLU A 82 -19.99 6.67 -3.21
N MET A 83 -18.93 7.46 -3.01
CA MET A 83 -18.48 7.88 -1.68
C MET A 83 -19.55 8.71 -0.96
N GLU A 84 -20.20 9.64 -1.66
CA GLU A 84 -21.24 10.48 -1.07
C GLU A 84 -22.51 9.68 -0.74
N ALA A 85 -22.91 8.74 -1.60
CA ALA A 85 -24.01 7.82 -1.32
C ALA A 85 -23.70 6.92 -0.11
N ALA A 86 -22.48 6.38 -0.03
CA ALA A 86 -22.04 5.56 1.09
C ALA A 86 -22.03 6.35 2.41
N LYS A 87 -21.53 7.60 2.41
CA LYS A 87 -21.56 8.49 3.58
C LYS A 87 -22.99 8.80 4.03
N ALA A 88 -23.90 9.05 3.09
CA ALA A 88 -25.31 9.31 3.39
C ALA A 88 -25.96 8.09 4.06
N GLU A 89 -25.68 6.89 3.54
CA GLU A 89 -26.21 5.66 4.12
C GLU A 89 -25.62 5.36 5.51
N ILE A 90 -24.32 5.60 5.71
CA ILE A 90 -23.69 5.49 7.03
C ILE A 90 -24.36 6.44 8.02
N ALA A 91 -24.64 7.68 7.63
CA ALA A 91 -25.32 8.64 8.51
C ALA A 91 -26.72 8.14 8.90
N ARG A 92 -27.49 7.63 7.94
CA ARG A 92 -28.83 7.06 8.18
C ARG A 92 -28.77 5.85 9.13
N LEU A 93 -27.86 4.91 8.88
CA LEU A 93 -27.68 3.72 9.71
C LEU A 93 -27.20 4.08 11.11
N SER A 94 -26.25 5.02 11.22
CA SER A 94 -25.72 5.49 12.49
C SER A 94 -26.83 6.10 13.36
N GLU A 95 -27.74 6.86 12.76
CA GLU A 95 -28.90 7.39 13.49
C GLU A 95 -29.85 6.28 13.93
N ALA A 96 -30.16 5.32 13.06
CA ALA A 96 -31.00 4.18 13.42
C ALA A 96 -30.40 3.38 14.60
N VAL A 97 -29.08 3.17 14.59
CA VAL A 97 -28.36 2.49 15.68
C VAL A 97 -28.44 3.28 16.98
N LYS A 98 -28.27 4.61 16.96
CA LYS A 98 -28.45 5.44 18.16
C LYS A 98 -29.85 5.31 18.74
N GLN A 99 -30.87 5.35 17.89
CA GLN A 99 -32.26 5.21 18.34
C GLN A 99 -32.51 3.83 18.97
N MET A 100 -31.95 2.77 18.38
CA MET A 100 -32.01 1.43 18.94
C MET A 100 -31.27 1.32 20.27
N ALA A 101 -30.07 1.90 20.40
CA ALA A 101 -29.29 1.91 21.63
C ALA A 101 -30.02 2.65 22.77
N VAL A 102 -30.70 3.75 22.47
CA VAL A 102 -31.54 4.48 23.44
C VAL A 102 -32.69 3.58 23.91
N LYS A 103 -33.43 2.95 22.99
CA LYS A 103 -34.51 2.01 23.34
C LYS A 103 -33.99 0.85 24.20
N LEU A 104 -32.86 0.27 23.82
CA LEU A 104 -32.23 -0.82 24.57
C LEU A 104 -31.89 -0.39 25.99
N THR A 105 -31.26 0.78 26.15
CA THR A 105 -30.89 1.33 27.47
C THR A 105 -32.12 1.62 28.33
N LEU A 106 -33.25 2.03 27.73
CA LEU A 106 -34.50 2.24 28.46
C LEU A 106 -35.12 0.92 28.93
N VAL A 107 -34.98 -0.16 28.16
CA VAL A 107 -35.53 -1.48 28.47
C VAL A 107 -34.65 -2.25 29.46
N GLU A 108 -33.35 -2.25 29.24
CA GLU A 108 -32.37 -3.01 30.04
C GLU A 108 -31.88 -2.22 31.27
N GLY A 109 -32.16 -0.91 31.33
CA GLY A 109 -31.61 0.00 32.34
C GLY A 109 -30.12 0.29 32.10
N LYS A 110 -29.52 1.14 32.95
CA LYS A 110 -28.06 1.39 32.93
C LYS A 110 -27.31 0.21 33.58
N GLY A 111 -27.31 -0.95 32.94
CA GLY A 111 -26.32 -1.99 33.20
C GLY A 111 -24.98 -1.53 32.62
N GLY A 112 -23.96 -1.32 33.46
CA GLY A 112 -22.63 -0.96 33.00
C GLY A 112 -22.11 -2.03 32.03
N TRP A 113 -21.57 -1.61 30.88
CA TRP A 113 -20.78 -2.49 30.02
C TRP A 113 -19.67 -3.13 30.87
N ALA A 114 -19.72 -4.45 31.04
CA ALA A 114 -18.66 -5.27 31.60
C ALA A 114 -17.91 -5.97 30.46
#